data_AF-A0A091HLM3-F1
#
_entry.id   AF-A0A091HLM3-F1
#
_cell.length_a   1.000
_cell.length_b   1.000
_cell.length_c   1.000
_cell.angle_alpha   90.00
_cell.angle_beta   90.00
_cell.angle_gamma   90.00
#
_symmetry.space_group_name_H-M   'P 1'
#
loop_
_entity.id
_entity.type
_entity.pdbx_description
1 polymer ?
#
loop_
_entity_poly.entity_id
_entity_poly.type
_entity_poly.pdbx_seq_one_letter_code
_entity_poly.pdbx_strand_id
1 'polypeptide(L)' 'GGVSENDIKTFVTATTVSFNWSSAIKDFAVSVSLNDASQIIKNPSGFFVWRNLTPATLYTFKFIFEQLYLKSINVS' A
#
# COMPACT_ATOMS: atom_id res chain seq x y z
N GLY A 1 3.87 15.68 -1.65
CA GLY A 1 3.87 14.73 -2.77
C GLY A 1 2.48 14.15 -2.84
N GLY A 2 1.89 14.06 -4.03
CA GLY A 2 0.63 13.34 -4.22
C GLY A 2 0.91 11.86 -4.46
N VAL A 3 0.01 11.00 -4.00
CA VAL A 3 -0.01 9.57 -4.37
C VAL A 3 -1.05 9.39 -5.47
N SER A 4 -0.68 8.74 -6.56
CA SER A 4 -1.54 8.39 -7.69
C SER A 4 -1.77 6.87 -7.73
N GLU A 5 -2.85 6.43 -8.37
CA GLU A 5 -3.06 5.01 -8.68
C GLU A 5 -1.89 4.41 -9.48
N ASN A 6 -1.23 5.21 -10.32
CA ASN A 6 -0.06 4.81 -11.08
C ASN A 6 1.17 4.48 -10.20
N ASP A 7 1.15 4.91 -8.94
CA ASP A 7 2.22 4.59 -7.98
C ASP A 7 2.11 3.17 -7.41
N ILE A 8 1.05 2.43 -7.74
CA ILE A 8 0.79 1.09 -7.23
C ILE A 8 0.52 0.14 -8.39
N LYS A 9 1.44 -0.79 -8.64
CA LYS A 9 1.21 -1.86 -9.63
C LYS A 9 0.68 -3.10 -8.92
N THR A 10 -0.42 -3.64 -9.43
CA THR A 10 -1.07 -4.82 -8.87
C THR A 10 -0.78 -6.06 -9.70
N PHE A 11 -0.44 -7.16 -9.04
CA PHE A 11 -0.23 -8.48 -9.66
C PHE A 11 -1.10 -9.51 -8.95
N VAL A 12 -1.87 -10.30 -9.69
CA VAL A 12 -2.84 -11.24 -9.12
C VAL A 12 -2.48 -12.66 -9.55
N THR A 13 -2.57 -13.59 -8.60
CA THR A 13 -2.57 -15.03 -8.86
C THR A 13 -3.89 -15.63 -8.36
N ALA A 14 -4.07 -16.95 -8.48
CA ALA A 14 -5.28 -17.62 -8.01
C ALA A 14 -5.58 -17.38 -6.52
N THR A 15 -4.55 -17.22 -5.67
CA THR A 15 -4.72 -17.13 -4.21
C THR A 15 -3.96 -15.98 -3.57
N THR A 16 -3.34 -15.11 -4.36
CA THR A 16 -2.57 -13.96 -3.86
C THR A 16 -2.80 -12.71 -4.70
N VAL A 17 -2.65 -11.56 -4.05
CA VAL A 17 -2.45 -10.28 -4.73
C VAL A 17 -1.21 -9.61 -4.18
N SER A 18 -0.41 -9.03 -5.07
CA SER A 18 0.80 -8.29 -4.73
C SER A 18 0.67 -6.85 -5.18
N PHE A 19 1.00 -5.92 -4.30
CA PHE A 19 1.07 -4.48 -4.57
C PHE A 19 2.53 -4.05 -4.60
N ASN A 20 2.98 -3.53 -5.75
CA ASN A 20 4.32 -2.98 -5.93
C ASN A 20 4.27 -1.46 -5.87
N TRP A 21 4.98 -0.89 -4.90
CA TRP A 21 4.95 0.53 -4.58
C TRP A 21 6.02 1.29 -5.34
N SER A 22 5.67 2.44 -5.92
CA SER A 22 6.64 3.38 -6.48
C SER A 22 7.45 4.07 -5.38
N SER A 23 8.54 4.72 -5.76
CA SER A 23 9.36 5.51 -4.83
C SER A 23 8.60 6.71 -4.21
N ALA A 24 7.48 7.15 -4.80
CA ALA A 24 6.70 8.28 -4.30
C ALA A 24 6.00 7.98 -2.96
N ILE A 25 5.80 6.69 -2.64
CA ILE A 25 5.07 6.25 -1.45
C ILE A 25 6.01 6.04 -0.25
N LYS A 26 7.33 6.11 -0.44
CA LYS A 26 8.33 5.86 0.63
C LYS A 26 8.19 6.77 1.85
N ASP A 27 7.63 7.97 1.68
CA ASP A 27 7.42 8.95 2.74
C ASP A 27 6.13 8.71 3.56
N PHE A 28 5.40 7.63 3.25
CA PHE A 28 4.13 7.28 3.90
C PHE A 28 4.25 5.95 4.65
N ALA A 29 3.48 5.79 5.73
CA ALA A 29 3.03 4.49 6.19
C ALA A 29 1.75 4.12 5.44
N VAL A 30 1.63 2.86 5.04
CA VAL A 30 0.47 2.39 4.27
C VAL A 30 -0.23 1.30 5.05
N SER A 31 -1.49 1.55 5.38
CA SER A 31 -2.40 0.51 5.88
C SER A 31 -3.14 -0.09 4.70
N VAL A 32 -2.90 -1.38 4.44
CA VAL A 32 -3.64 -2.18 3.46
C VAL A 32 -4.70 -2.96 4.20
N SER A 33 -5.96 -2.88 3.77
CA SER A 33 -7.07 -3.56 4.43
C SER A 33 -7.96 -4.30 3.45
N LEU A 34 -8.49 -5.42 3.92
CA LEU A 34 -9.49 -6.25 3.26
C LEU A 34 -10.52 -6.68 4.30
N ASN A 35 -11.75 -6.20 4.18
CA ASN A 35 -12.79 -6.36 5.19
C ASN A 35 -12.27 -5.87 6.57
N ASP A 36 -12.34 -6.70 7.60
CA ASP A 36 -11.92 -6.37 8.97
C ASP A 36 -10.43 -6.63 9.23
N ALA A 37 -9.69 -7.16 8.25
CA ALA A 37 -8.26 -7.41 8.38
C ALA A 37 -7.46 -6.24 7.81
N SER A 38 -6.43 -5.79 8.54
CA SER A 38 -5.51 -4.75 8.10
C SER A 38 -4.06 -5.11 8.38
N GLN A 39 -3.16 -4.69 7.49
CA GLN A 39 -1.71 -4.80 7.66
C GLN A 39 -1.08 -3.43 7.44
N ILE A 40 -0.20 -3.02 8.36
CA ILE A 40 0.48 -1.72 8.31
C ILE A 40 1.91 -1.94 7.80
N ILE A 41 2.26 -1.20 6.76
CA ILE A 41 3.58 -1.20 6.14
C ILE A 41 4.23 0.14 6.48
N LYS A 42 5.25 0.12 7.34
CA LYS A 42 6.08 1.29 7.62
C LYS A 42 7.19 1.34 6.58
N ASN A 43 7.37 2.47 5.89
CA ASN A 43 8.34 2.67 4.81
C ASN A 43 8.17 1.64 3.65
N PRO A 44 7.06 1.70 2.91
CA PRO A 44 6.78 0.78 1.81
C PRO A 44 7.89 0.87 0.76
N SER A 45 8.51 -0.28 0.48
CA SER A 45 9.48 -0.43 -0.59
C SER A 45 9.32 -1.81 -1.24
N GLY A 46 9.30 -1.84 -2.57
CA GLY A 46 9.11 -3.08 -3.32
C GLY A 46 7.68 -3.63 -3.22
N PHE A 47 7.56 -4.92 -2.92
CA PHE A 47 6.28 -5.65 -2.96
C PHE A 47 5.71 -5.91 -1.58
N PHE A 48 4.41 -5.67 -1.43
CA PHE A 48 3.60 -6.26 -0.38
C PHE A 48 2.71 -7.36 -0.97
N VAL A 49 2.54 -8.48 -0.27
CA VAL A 49 1.76 -9.63 -0.76
C VAL A 49 0.66 -9.98 0.24
N TRP A 50 -0.60 -9.91 -0.22
CA TRP A 50 -1.74 -10.48 0.48
C TRP A 50 -1.98 -11.92 0.00
N ARG A 51 -2.11 -12.85 0.94
CA ARG A 51 -2.18 -14.30 0.66
C ARG A 51 -3.52 -14.89 1.10
N ASN A 52 -3.73 -16.16 0.77
CA ASN A 52 -4.87 -16.97 1.19
C ASN A 52 -6.21 -16.42 0.69
N LEU A 53 -6.21 -15.88 -0.53
CA LEU A 53 -7.44 -15.49 -1.22
C LEU A 53 -8.11 -16.71 -1.85
N THR A 54 -9.42 -16.64 -1.97
CA THR A 54 -10.22 -17.64 -2.68
C THR A 54 -10.16 -17.35 -4.18
N PRO A 55 -9.84 -18.33 -5.04
CA PRO A 55 -9.84 -18.15 -6.48
C PRO A 55 -11.19 -17.67 -7.03
N ALA A 56 -11.15 -16.97 -8.16
CA ALA A 56 -12.34 -16.47 -8.86
C ALA A 56 -13.29 -15.63 -7.97
N THR A 57 -12.77 -15.00 -6.92
CA THR A 57 -13.53 -14.16 -5.99
C THR A 57 -13.13 -12.70 -6.15
N LEU A 58 -14.12 -11.81 -6.17
CA LEU A 58 -13.88 -10.37 -6.22
C LEU A 58 -13.52 -9.84 -4.83
N TYR A 59 -12.43 -9.07 -4.75
CA TYR A 59 -11.97 -8.43 -3.52
C TYR A 59 -11.81 -6.93 -3.72
N THR A 60 -12.16 -6.15 -2.69
CA THR A 60 -11.92 -4.71 -2.64
C THR A 60 -10.93 -4.41 -1.54
N PHE A 61 -9.76 -3.90 -1.91
CA PHE A 61 -8.73 -3.48 -0.96
C PHE A 61 -8.82 -1.98 -0.72
N LYS A 62 -8.67 -1.56 0.54
CA LYS A 62 -8.57 -0.15 0.92
C LYS A 62 -7.17 0.16 1.40
N PHE A 63 -6.62 1.24 0.86
CA PHE A 63 -5.32 1.79 1.24
C PHE A 63 -5.51 3.09 2.01
N ILE A 64 -4.81 3.24 3.13
CA ILE A 64 -4.73 4.50 3.87
C ILE A 64 -3.25 4.89 3.93
N PHE A 65 -2.94 6.08 3.44
CA PHE A 65 -1.60 6.64 3.39
C PHE A 65 -1.46 7.68 4.51
N GLU A 66 -0.58 7.41 5.46
CA GLU A 66 -0.26 8.32 6.56
C GLU A 66 1.14 8.87 6.33
N GLN A 67 1.26 10.18 6.15
CA GLN A 67 2.56 10.80 5.90
C GLN A 67 3.44 10.71 7.15
N LEU A 68 4.61 10.07 7.05
CA LEU A 68 5.52 9.86 8.17
C LEU A 68 6.40 11.09 8.44
N TYR A 69 6.70 11.87 7.39
CA TYR A 69 7.55 13.05 7.47
C TYR A 69 6.85 14.24 6.78
N LEU A 70 6.21 15.10 7.57
CA LEU A 70 6.09 16.51 7.18
C LEU A 70 7.52 17.03 7.10
N LYS A 71 7.98 17.52 5.94
CA LYS A 71 9.22 18.29 5.86
C LYS A 71 9.15 19.32 7.00
N SER A 72 9.97 19.13 8.03
CA SER A 72 10.07 20.08 9.12
C SER A 72 10.36 21.43 8.51
N ILE A 73 9.47 22.39 8.74
CA ILE A 73 9.76 23.79 8.42
C ILE A 73 10.88 24.17 9.38
N ASN A 74 12.09 24.31 8.85
CA ASN A 74 13.19 24.88 9.61
C ASN A 74 12.87 26.37 9.74
N VAL A 75 12.45 26.81 10.93
CA VAL A 75 12.30 28.23 11.23
C VAL A 75 13.64 28.70 11.78
N SER A 76 14.37 29.48 10.98
CA SER A 76 15.58 30.20 11.39
C SER A 76 15.46 31.66 10.99
#